data_AF-X1E1K8-F1
#
_entry.id   AF-X1E1K8-F1
#
_cell.length_a   1.000
_cell.length_b   1.000
_cell.length_c   1.000
_cell.angle_alpha   90.00
_cell.angle_beta   90.00
_cell.angle_gamma   90.00
#
_symmetry.space_group_name_H-M   'P 1'
#
loop_
_entity.id
_entity.type
_entity.pdbx_description
1 polymer ?
#
loop_
_entity_poly.entity_id
_entity_poly.type
_entity_poly.pdbx_seq_one_letter_code
_entity_poly.pdbx_strand_id
1 'polypeptide(L)'
;KSLCFSIHGVGLYYHNFEKSPQGEEKEKKREMDEDVISGALTGIVAIISEITQSKKQLRKIDKEGYHLLFSFGKYHVACLITSMDLPVLLKKLDEFSKDFEIKFGKYLKNFLGDVSPYDSTKYLVDKYFNQKYGFFFK
;
A
#
# COMPACT_ATOMS: atom_id res chain seq x y z
N LYS A 1 5.94 -5.31 8.33
CA LYS A 1 5.61 -3.97 7.77
C LYS A 1 5.40 -4.15 6.28
N SER A 2 4.28 -3.70 5.71
CA SER A 2 3.93 -4.02 4.32
C SER A 2 3.26 -2.84 3.62
N LEU A 3 3.44 -2.74 2.31
CA LEU A 3 2.85 -1.73 1.45
C LEU A 3 2.06 -2.45 0.35
N CYS A 4 0.80 -2.05 0.18
CA CYS A 4 -0.13 -2.63 -0.78
C CYS A 4 -0.71 -1.54 -1.66
N PHE A 5 -0.81 -1.81 -2.97
CA PHE A 5 -1.47 -0.95 -3.94
C PHE A 5 -2.61 -1.69 -4.58
N SER A 6 -3.72 -1.00 -4.76
CA SER A 6 -4.87 -1.59 -5.44
C SER A 6 -5.63 -0.59 -6.29
N ILE A 7 -6.29 -1.13 -7.30
CA ILE A 7 -7.32 -0.45 -8.08
C ILE A 7 -8.57 -1.31 -8.01
N HIS A 8 -9.68 -0.71 -7.54
CA HIS A 8 -10.98 -1.41 -7.46
C HIS A 8 -10.93 -2.80 -6.77
N GLY A 9 -10.06 -2.98 -5.76
CA GLY A 9 -9.90 -4.25 -5.05
C GLY A 9 -8.94 -5.25 -5.69
N VAL A 10 -8.34 -4.95 -6.84
CA VAL A 10 -7.29 -5.76 -7.47
C VAL A 10 -5.92 -5.31 -6.98
N GLY A 11 -5.10 -6.24 -6.49
CA GLY A 11 -3.73 -5.97 -6.08
C GLY A 11 -2.86 -5.60 -7.29
N LEU A 12 -2.30 -4.39 -7.29
CA LEU A 12 -1.38 -3.95 -8.35
C LEU A 12 0.07 -4.26 -8.01
N TYR A 13 0.42 -4.15 -6.73
CA TYR A 13 1.77 -4.37 -6.24
C TYR A 13 1.74 -4.51 -4.72
N TYR A 14 2.52 -5.45 -4.21
CA TYR A 14 2.75 -5.66 -2.79
C TYR A 14 4.23 -5.64 -2.48
N HIS A 15 4.59 -5.06 -1.34
CA HIS A 15 5.94 -5.09 -0.84
C HIS A 15 5.97 -5.34 0.65
N ASN A 16 6.70 -6.37 1.06
CA ASN A 16 6.98 -6.66 2.46
C ASN A 16 8.40 -6.19 2.80
N PHE A 17 8.50 -5.23 3.72
CA PHE A 17 9.77 -4.65 4.15
C PHE A 17 10.60 -5.58 5.06
N GLU A 18 10.01 -6.68 5.56
CA GLU A 18 10.69 -7.63 6.48
C GLU A 18 11.31 -8.83 5.75
N LYS A 19 10.99 -9.05 4.47
CA LYS A 19 11.64 -10.11 3.68
C LYS A 19 13.03 -9.65 3.24
N SER A 20 14.07 -10.24 3.85
CA SER A 20 15.46 -10.09 3.40
C SER A 20 15.70 -10.89 2.12
N PRO A 21 16.59 -10.49 1.19
CA PRO A 21 16.87 -11.23 -0.05
C PRO A 21 17.60 -12.58 0.15
N GLN A 22 17.91 -12.98 1.38
CA GLN A 22 18.67 -14.18 1.70
C GLN A 22 17.95 -14.96 2.78
N GLY A 23 17.43 -16.14 2.42
CA GLY A 23 16.84 -17.07 3.37
C GLY A 23 15.61 -17.79 2.82
N GLU A 24 15.80 -18.63 1.81
CA GLU A 24 14.93 -19.79 1.64
C GLU A 24 15.16 -20.70 2.86
N GLU A 25 14.23 -20.70 3.81
CA GLU A 25 13.61 -21.89 4.42
C GLU A 25 12.87 -21.57 5.73
N LYS A 26 11.70 -22.23 5.86
CA LYS A 26 11.02 -22.59 7.11
C LYS A 26 10.30 -21.48 7.87
N GLU A 27 9.20 -21.06 7.30
CA GLU A 27 7.86 -21.16 7.91
C GLU A 27 6.86 -20.94 6.79
N LYS A 28 5.84 -21.81 6.63
CA LYS A 28 4.60 -21.44 5.94
C LYS A 28 3.89 -20.39 6.82
N LYS A 29 4.51 -19.22 7.02
CA LYS A 29 3.78 -18.03 7.41
C LYS A 29 2.74 -17.88 6.33
N ARG A 30 1.47 -17.91 6.74
CA ARG A 30 0.32 -17.70 5.86
C ARG A 30 0.63 -16.44 5.05
N GLU A 31 1.12 -16.63 3.82
CA GLU A 31 1.21 -15.54 2.86
C GLU A 31 -0.24 -15.15 2.63
N MET A 32 -0.62 -14.07 3.30
CA MET A 32 -1.95 -13.53 3.17
C MET A 32 -2.01 -13.01 1.74
N ASP A 33 -2.85 -13.66 0.94
CA ASP A 33 -2.99 -13.42 -0.48
C ASP A 33 -3.21 -11.93 -0.74
N GLU A 34 -2.38 -11.37 -1.62
CA GLU A 34 -2.34 -9.94 -1.93
C GLU A 34 -3.71 -9.46 -2.44
N ASP A 35 -4.42 -10.32 -3.17
CA ASP A 35 -5.78 -10.06 -3.67
C ASP A 35 -6.82 -10.04 -2.55
N VAL A 36 -6.63 -10.87 -1.52
CA VAL A 36 -7.49 -10.85 -0.32
C VAL A 36 -7.26 -9.56 0.46
N ILE A 37 -6.02 -9.08 0.55
CA ILE A 37 -5.70 -7.81 1.22
C ILE A 37 -6.34 -6.64 0.47
N SER A 38 -6.15 -6.55 -0.85
CA SER A 38 -6.69 -5.45 -1.65
C SER A 38 -8.23 -5.43 -1.63
N GLY A 39 -8.86 -6.60 -1.73
CA GLY A 39 -10.31 -6.74 -1.63
C GLY A 39 -10.84 -6.31 -0.25
N ALA A 40 -10.21 -6.78 0.83
CA ALA A 40 -10.60 -6.43 2.19
C ALA A 40 -10.45 -4.93 2.46
N LEU A 41 -9.34 -4.32 2.06
CA LEU A 41 -9.10 -2.89 2.23
C LEU A 41 -10.13 -2.04 1.48
N THR A 42 -10.44 -2.42 0.23
CA THR A 42 -11.44 -1.72 -0.58
C THR A 42 -12.83 -1.82 0.06
N GLY A 43 -13.20 -3.00 0.56
CA GLY A 43 -14.46 -3.21 1.27
C GLY A 43 -14.55 -2.36 2.55
N ILE A 44 -13.50 -2.34 3.37
CA ILE A 44 -13.45 -1.54 4.60
C ILE A 44 -13.61 -0.05 4.31
N VAL A 45 -12.90 0.47 3.30
CA VAL A 45 -13.03 1.88 2.89
C VAL A 45 -14.46 2.19 2.47
N ALA A 46 -15.09 1.34 1.65
CA ALA A 46 -16.46 1.52 1.20
C ALA A 46 -17.47 1.54 2.37
N ILE A 47 -17.34 0.58 3.30
CA ILE A 47 -18.20 0.48 4.49
C ILE A 47 -18.08 1.73 5.36
N ILE A 48 -16.85 2.20 5.63
CA ILE A 48 -16.64 3.38 6.46
C ILE A 48 -17.22 4.63 5.79
N SER A 49 -17.04 4.78 4.47
CA SER A 49 -17.64 5.89 3.73
C SER A 49 -19.17 5.89 3.80
N GLU A 50 -19.80 4.71 3.69
CA GLU A 50 -21.25 4.56 3.77
C GLU A 50 -21.78 4.90 5.18
N ILE A 51 -21.20 4.30 6.22
CA ILE A 51 -21.64 4.51 7.61
C ILE A 51 -21.50 5.97 8.02
N THR A 52 -20.41 6.62 7.60
CA THR A 52 -20.14 8.02 7.97
C THR A 52 -20.85 9.03 7.07
N GLN A 53 -21.46 8.59 5.96
CA GLN A 53 -22.01 9.43 4.90
C GLN A 53 -21.02 10.51 4.43
N SER A 54 -19.72 10.23 4.54
CA SER A 54 -18.66 11.20 4.32
C SER A 54 -18.00 10.96 2.98
N LYS A 55 -17.87 12.04 2.21
CA LYS A 55 -17.06 12.06 0.98
C LYS A 55 -15.57 12.21 1.27
N LYS A 56 -15.17 12.42 2.53
CA LYS A 56 -13.75 12.50 2.90
C LYS A 56 -13.15 11.10 2.88
N GLN A 57 -11.94 11.02 2.34
CA GLN A 57 -11.20 9.77 2.27
C GLN A 57 -10.73 9.32 3.65
N LEU A 58 -10.86 8.03 3.93
CA LEU A 58 -10.30 7.39 5.12
C LEU A 58 -8.77 7.49 5.10
N ARG A 59 -8.15 8.20 6.03
CA ARG A 59 -6.68 8.38 6.03
C ARG A 59 -5.93 7.37 6.88
N LYS A 60 -6.56 6.83 7.92
CA LYS A 60 -5.90 5.99 8.91
C LYS A 60 -6.91 5.07 9.59
N ILE A 61 -6.52 3.82 9.81
CA ILE A 61 -7.17 2.91 10.78
C ILE A 61 -6.12 2.52 11.81
N ASP A 62 -6.50 2.62 13.07
CA ASP A 62 -5.71 2.21 14.22
C ASP A 62 -6.27 0.90 14.80
N LYS A 63 -5.42 -0.12 14.95
CA LYS A 63 -5.77 -1.38 15.63
C LYS A 63 -4.54 -1.88 16.40
N GLU A 64 -4.59 -1.79 17.73
CA GLU A 64 -3.59 -2.26 18.71
C GLU A 64 -2.22 -2.68 18.13
N GLY A 65 -1.27 -1.74 18.13
CA GLY A 65 0.10 -1.98 17.66
C GLY A 65 0.29 -1.94 16.15
N TYR A 66 -0.78 -1.77 15.38
CA TYR A 66 -0.75 -1.61 13.93
C TYR A 66 -1.56 -0.40 13.46
N HIS A 67 -1.03 0.26 12.44
CA HIS A 67 -1.60 1.41 11.75
C HIS A 67 -1.69 1.08 10.27
N LEU A 68 -2.88 1.24 9.70
CA LEU A 68 -3.12 1.20 8.27
C LEU A 68 -3.23 2.65 7.81
N LEU A 69 -2.21 3.13 7.10
CA LEU A 69 -2.18 4.48 6.55
C LEU A 69 -2.63 4.41 5.09
N PHE A 70 -3.53 5.30 4.71
CA PHE A 70 -4.11 5.32 3.36
C PHE A 70 -3.76 6.61 2.63
N SER A 71 -3.43 6.46 1.36
CA SER A 71 -3.37 7.55 0.39
C SER A 71 -4.13 7.15 -0.87
N PHE A 72 -4.73 8.13 -1.53
CA PHE A 72 -5.60 7.92 -2.67
C PHE A 72 -5.10 8.73 -3.84
N GLY A 73 -4.83 8.04 -4.93
CA GLY A 73 -4.74 8.66 -6.24
C GLY A 73 -6.13 8.81 -6.86
N LYS A 74 -6.15 9.33 -8.08
CA LYS A 74 -7.36 9.41 -8.91
C LYS A 74 -7.84 8.01 -9.32
N TYR A 75 -6.93 7.07 -9.54
CA TYR A 75 -7.27 5.71 -10.01
C TYR A 75 -6.81 4.59 -9.09
N HIS A 76 -6.19 4.87 -7.94
CA HIS A 76 -5.64 3.82 -7.08
C HIS A 76 -5.73 4.17 -5.60
N VAL A 77 -5.64 3.14 -4.76
CA VAL A 77 -5.50 3.26 -3.31
C VAL A 77 -4.17 2.65 -2.90
N ALA A 78 -3.40 3.40 -2.13
CA ALA A 78 -2.17 2.98 -1.49
C ALA A 78 -2.41 2.77 0.00
N CYS A 79 -2.01 1.62 0.54
CA CYS A 79 -2.10 1.31 1.95
C CYS A 79 -0.75 0.87 2.51
N LEU A 80 -0.27 1.56 3.55
CA LEU A 80 0.92 1.20 4.30
C LEU A 80 0.50 0.63 5.67
N ILE A 81 0.88 -0.62 5.92
CA ILE A 81 0.69 -1.31 7.19
C ILE A 81 1.99 -1.23 7.99
N THR A 82 1.94 -0.53 9.12
CA THR A 82 3.11 -0.23 9.95
C THR A 82 2.77 -0.36 11.44
N SER A 83 3.75 -0.75 12.26
CA SER A 83 3.63 -0.69 13.72
C SER A 83 4.01 0.66 14.32
N MET A 84 4.39 1.62 13.46
CA MET A 84 4.79 2.96 13.86
C MET A 84 3.76 3.99 13.44
N ASP A 85 3.33 4.83 14.37
CA ASP A 85 2.51 6.00 14.11
C ASP A 85 3.36 7.26 13.96
N LEU A 86 3.96 7.44 12.78
CA LEU A 86 4.79 8.61 12.50
C LEU A 86 4.15 9.43 11.38
N PRO A 87 3.84 10.73 11.59
CA PRO A 87 3.26 11.59 10.56
C PRO A 87 4.08 11.63 9.25
N VAL A 88 5.40 11.45 9.35
CA VAL A 88 6.29 11.39 8.19
C VAL A 88 5.98 10.21 7.25
N LEU A 89 5.46 9.09 7.77
CA LEU A 89 5.09 7.94 6.95
C LEU A 89 3.87 8.22 6.09
N LEU A 90 2.88 8.93 6.63
CA LEU A 90 1.71 9.35 5.85
C LEU A 90 2.11 10.34 4.75
N LYS A 91 2.97 11.31 5.05
CA LYS A 91 3.51 12.24 4.04
C LYS A 91 4.27 11.52 2.94
N LYS A 92 5.12 10.56 3.30
CA LYS A 92 5.85 9.72 2.33
C LYS A 92 4.91 8.88 1.46
N LEU A 93 3.85 8.34 2.06
CA LEU A 93 2.84 7.58 1.33
C LEU A 93 2.09 8.47 0.32
N ASP A 94 1.78 9.71 0.69
CA ASP A 94 1.16 10.68 -0.24
C ASP A 94 2.09 11.04 -1.40
N GLU A 95 3.36 11.34 -1.12
CA GLU A 95 4.36 11.64 -2.14
C GLU A 95 4.61 10.44 -3.05
N PHE A 96 4.69 9.23 -2.48
CA PHE A 96 4.76 7.99 -3.23
C PHE A 96 3.55 7.82 -4.15
N SER A 97 2.32 7.97 -3.63
CA SER A 97 1.08 7.72 -4.37
C SER A 97 0.95 8.67 -5.55
N LYS A 98 1.34 9.94 -5.35
CA LYS A 98 1.42 10.93 -6.41
C LYS A 98 2.40 10.53 -7.52
N ASP A 99 3.61 10.13 -7.17
CA ASP A 99 4.63 9.73 -8.15
C ASP A 99 4.25 8.43 -8.87
N PHE A 100 3.61 7.49 -8.17
CA PHE A 100 3.06 6.27 -8.74
C PHE A 100 2.01 6.59 -9.82
N GLU A 101 1.09 7.51 -9.53
CA GLU A 101 0.08 7.92 -10.51
C GLU A 101 0.66 8.68 -11.70
N ILE A 102 1.68 9.51 -11.48
CA ILE A 102 2.39 10.18 -12.59
C ILE A 102 3.06 9.13 -13.48
N LYS A 103 3.73 8.14 -12.88
CA LYS A 103 4.45 7.09 -13.62
C LYS A 103 3.52 6.17 -14.39
N PHE A 104 2.47 5.68 -13.73
CA PHE A 104 1.62 4.61 -14.25
C PHE A 104 0.24 5.09 -14.69
N GLY A 105 -0.04 6.40 -14.67
CA GLY A 105 -1.36 6.97 -14.94
C GLY A 105 -1.99 6.54 -16.27
N LYS A 106 -1.17 6.30 -17.31
CA LYS A 106 -1.65 5.77 -18.59
C LYS A 106 -2.20 4.35 -18.46
N TYR A 107 -1.51 3.49 -17.69
CA TYR A 107 -1.93 2.11 -17.44
C TYR A 107 -3.11 2.07 -16.48
N LEU A 108 -3.06 2.87 -15.40
CA LEU A 108 -4.15 2.98 -14.42
C LEU A 108 -5.47 3.44 -15.05
N LYS A 109 -5.42 4.45 -15.94
CA LYS A 109 -6.63 4.97 -16.61
C LYS A 109 -7.28 3.94 -17.54
N ASN A 110 -6.47 3.07 -18.15
CA ASN A 110 -6.93 2.06 -19.11
C ASN A 110 -6.72 0.65 -18.56
N PHE A 111 -6.91 0.46 -17.25
CA PHE A 111 -6.66 -0.80 -16.60
C PHE A 111 -7.63 -1.88 -17.12
N LEU A 112 -7.09 -2.96 -17.65
CA LEU A 112 -7.83 -4.11 -18.19
C LEU A 112 -7.50 -5.42 -17.47
N GLY A 113 -6.95 -5.33 -16.25
CA GLY A 113 -6.57 -6.49 -15.44
C GLY A 113 -5.10 -6.90 -15.52
N ASP A 114 -4.31 -6.31 -16.41
CA ASP A 114 -2.86 -6.57 -16.49
C ASP A 114 -2.09 -5.81 -15.41
N VAL A 115 -1.43 -6.55 -14.52
CA VAL A 115 -0.65 -6.02 -13.39
C VAL A 115 0.86 -5.96 -13.66
N SER A 116 1.36 -6.60 -14.71
CA SER A 116 2.79 -6.65 -15.03
C SER A 116 3.45 -5.27 -15.19
N PRO A 117 2.79 -4.21 -15.70
CA PRO A 117 3.40 -2.89 -15.79
C PRO A 117 3.85 -2.32 -14.43
N TYR A 118 3.23 -2.75 -13.33
CA TYR A 118 3.48 -2.24 -11.99
C TYR A 118 4.65 -2.94 -11.29
N ASP A 119 5.27 -3.97 -11.85
CA ASP A 119 6.44 -4.63 -11.25
C ASP A 119 7.61 -3.67 -11.02
N SER A 120 7.73 -2.66 -11.88
CA SER A 120 8.76 -1.62 -11.74
C SER A 120 8.55 -0.72 -10.51
N THR A 121 7.42 -0.80 -9.82
CA THR A 121 7.09 0.01 -8.63
C THR A 121 8.14 -0.07 -7.52
N LYS A 122 8.93 -1.15 -7.48
CA LYS A 122 10.06 -1.29 -6.56
C LYS A 122 10.96 -0.06 -6.51
N TYR A 123 11.24 0.60 -7.64
CA TYR A 123 12.09 1.80 -7.64
C TYR A 123 11.48 2.96 -6.82
N LEU A 124 10.15 3.11 -6.86
CA LEU A 124 9.44 4.12 -6.05
C LEU A 124 9.48 3.74 -4.58
N VAL A 125 9.30 2.45 -4.28
CA VAL A 125 9.40 1.97 -2.91
C VAL A 125 10.78 2.30 -2.36
N ASP A 126 11.81 2.06 -3.17
CA ASP A 126 13.18 2.35 -2.78
C ASP A 126 13.43 3.85 -2.59
N LYS A 127 12.92 4.70 -3.49
CA LYS A 127 13.02 6.16 -3.41
C LYS A 127 12.42 6.71 -2.11
N TYR A 128 11.23 6.25 -1.72
CA TYR A 128 10.49 6.83 -0.59
C TYR A 128 10.76 6.16 0.74
N PHE A 129 11.15 4.88 0.73
CA PHE A 129 11.25 4.06 1.92
C PHE A 129 12.64 3.44 2.16
N ASN A 130 13.54 3.41 1.18
CA ASN A 130 14.82 2.67 1.27
C ASN A 130 16.08 3.55 1.45
N GLN A 131 15.96 4.88 1.59
CA GLN A 131 17.11 5.71 1.96
C GLN A 131 16.81 6.52 3.23
N LYS A 132 17.70 6.39 4.23
CA LYS A 132 17.76 7.14 5.52
C LYS A 132 16.83 6.78 6.69
N TYR A 133 16.06 5.69 6.64
CA TYR A 133 15.20 5.26 7.77
C TYR A 133 15.56 3.89 8.36
N GLY A 134 16.83 3.47 8.23
CA GLY A 134 17.35 2.28 8.92
C GLY A 134 17.21 2.30 10.45
N PHE A 135 16.77 3.43 11.03
CA PHE A 135 16.43 3.56 12.45
C PHE A 135 14.96 3.24 12.79
N PHE A 136 14.07 3.27 11.80
CA PHE A 136 12.63 3.08 11.99
C PHE A 136 12.15 1.71 11.48
N PHE A 137 12.92 1.08 10.59
CA PHE A 137 12.58 -0.21 10.00
C PHE A 137 13.43 -1.38 10.52
N LYS A 138 14.35 -1.14 11.47
CA LYS A 138 14.94 -2.19 12.32
C LYS A 138 13.99 -2.62 13.42
#